data_AF-A0A7Y7AA20-F1
#
_entry.id   AF-A0A7Y7AA20-F1
#
_cell.length_a   1.000
_cell.length_b   1.000
_cell.length_c   1.000
_cell.angle_alpha   90.00
_cell.angle_beta   90.00
_cell.angle_gamma   90.00
#
_symmetry.space_group_name_H-M   'P 1'
#
loop_
_entity.id
_entity.type
_entity.pdbx_description
1 polymer ?
#
loop_
_entity_poly.entity_id
_entity_poly.type
_entity_poly.pdbx_seq_one_letter_code
_entity_poly.pdbx_strand_id
1 'polypeptide(L)'
;MTSFEFPNIMAAVVLQPETFTGGKSREVILAFLAGLELKMPLEDRFSVKSGDLLTNHYKIEADKRGWVGQIEDLSRKKGFEWISGFKQIGIEVVLNEMNAHQREQYASFIKRYIVHLISQLKTGSEHFNSSWIDQWMGIVLLHTSWGRNMWNLHELELIDQIDEEVKKINVLSYHNPSVSPDLDILRYQFVGLNKEADVVEK
;
A
#
# COMPACT_ATOMS: atom_id res chain seq x y z
N MET A 1 -14.94 -7.52 -19.02
CA MET A 1 -13.67 -7.74 -18.30
C MET A 1 -12.58 -7.03 -19.07
N THR A 2 -12.16 -5.85 -18.62
CA THR A 2 -10.96 -5.19 -19.13
C THR A 2 -9.75 -5.85 -18.47
N SER A 3 -8.90 -6.50 -19.26
CA SER A 3 -7.64 -7.06 -18.75
C SER A 3 -6.76 -5.91 -18.30
N PHE A 4 -6.59 -5.78 -16.99
CA PHE A 4 -5.58 -4.89 -16.44
C PHE A 4 -4.22 -5.56 -16.64
N GLU A 5 -3.45 -5.09 -17.62
CA GLU A 5 -2.05 -5.46 -17.74
C GLU A 5 -1.28 -4.70 -16.67
N PHE A 6 -0.74 -5.41 -15.68
CA PHE A 6 0.22 -4.81 -14.77
C PHE A 6 1.42 -4.35 -15.59
N PRO A 7 1.87 -3.07 -15.47
CA PRO A 7 3.01 -2.59 -16.24
C PRO A 7 4.30 -3.36 -15.91
N ASN A 8 4.32 -4.03 -14.75
CA ASN A 8 5.43 -4.83 -14.25
C ASN A 8 4.83 -5.88 -13.27
N ILE A 9 5.25 -7.14 -13.35
CA ILE A 9 4.87 -8.21 -12.40
C ILE A 9 5.11 -7.80 -10.94
N MET A 10 6.15 -7.00 -10.69
CA MET A 10 6.46 -6.47 -9.37
C MET A 10 5.35 -5.57 -8.82
N ALA A 11 4.72 -4.76 -9.68
CA ALA A 11 3.59 -3.91 -9.28
C ALA A 11 2.41 -4.74 -8.75
N ALA A 12 2.20 -5.93 -9.31
CA ALA A 12 1.17 -6.87 -8.89
C ALA A 12 1.54 -7.58 -7.58
N VAL A 13 2.78 -8.07 -7.49
CA VAL A 13 3.32 -8.77 -6.32
C VAL A 13 3.34 -7.87 -5.09
N VAL A 14 3.71 -6.60 -5.26
CA VAL A 14 3.71 -5.63 -4.16
C VAL A 14 2.29 -5.42 -3.62
N LEU A 15 1.30 -5.24 -4.49
CA LEU A 15 -0.06 -4.94 -4.04
C LEU A 15 -0.81 -6.17 -3.51
N GLN A 16 -0.61 -7.34 -4.11
CA GLN A 16 -1.32 -8.57 -3.76
C GLN A 16 -0.36 -9.78 -3.65
N PRO A 17 0.62 -9.74 -2.74
CA PRO A 17 1.64 -10.78 -2.63
C PRO A 17 1.04 -12.18 -2.43
N GLU A 18 -0.06 -12.28 -1.69
CA GLU A 18 -0.78 -13.52 -1.44
C GLU A 18 -1.24 -14.23 -2.72
N THR A 19 -1.62 -13.48 -3.75
CA THR A 19 -2.11 -14.01 -5.02
C THR A 19 -0.98 -14.66 -5.84
N PHE A 20 0.23 -14.10 -5.77
CA PHE A 20 1.36 -14.52 -6.60
C PHE A 20 2.27 -15.52 -5.91
N THR A 21 2.43 -15.38 -4.60
CA THR A 21 3.40 -16.14 -3.82
C THR A 21 2.77 -17.37 -3.16
N GLY A 22 1.43 -17.48 -3.15
CA GLY A 22 0.70 -18.58 -2.52
C GLY A 22 0.53 -18.43 -1.00
N GLY A 23 0.91 -17.28 -0.44
CA GLY A 23 0.77 -16.98 0.98
C GLY A 23 1.14 -15.53 1.32
N LYS A 24 0.82 -15.09 2.53
CA LYS A 24 1.15 -13.73 3.00
C LYS A 24 2.33 -13.66 3.97
N SER A 25 2.99 -14.78 4.24
CA SER A 25 4.12 -14.78 5.17
C SER A 25 5.34 -14.14 4.53
N ARG A 26 6.14 -13.47 5.37
CA ARG A 26 7.39 -12.83 4.98
C ARG A 26 8.29 -13.81 4.21
N GLU A 27 8.42 -15.04 4.69
CA GLU A 27 9.30 -16.05 4.10
C GLU A 27 8.87 -16.46 2.69
N VAL A 28 7.55 -16.59 2.47
CA VAL A 28 6.98 -16.96 1.16
C VAL A 28 7.18 -15.83 0.16
N ILE A 29 6.99 -14.58 0.59
CA ILE A 29 7.23 -13.40 -0.25
C ILE A 29 8.72 -13.29 -0.62
N LEU A 30 9.61 -13.44 0.35
CA LEU A 30 11.06 -13.38 0.12
C LEU A 30 11.55 -14.49 -0.82
N ALA A 31 11.03 -15.72 -0.65
CA ALA A 31 11.38 -16.83 -1.53
C ALA A 31 10.93 -16.57 -2.97
N PHE A 32 9.73 -16.02 -3.16
CA PHE A 32 9.24 -15.65 -4.49
C PHE A 32 10.11 -14.57 -5.14
N LEU A 33 10.46 -13.50 -4.40
CA LEU A 33 11.31 -12.42 -4.91
C LEU A 33 12.70 -12.93 -5.28
N ALA A 34 13.32 -13.75 -4.44
CA ALA A 34 14.61 -14.38 -4.75
C ALA A 34 14.52 -15.25 -6.02
N GLY A 35 13.41 -15.97 -6.18
CA GLY A 35 13.10 -16.73 -7.38
C GLY A 35 13.02 -15.87 -8.65
N LEU A 36 12.33 -14.73 -8.56
CA LEU A 36 12.19 -13.76 -9.66
C LEU A 36 13.54 -13.15 -10.05
N GLU A 37 14.37 -12.85 -9.06
CA GLU A 37 15.64 -12.11 -9.23
C GLU A 37 16.83 -12.97 -9.69
N LEU A 38 16.72 -14.30 -9.64
CA LEU A 38 17.82 -15.24 -9.96
C LEU A 38 18.47 -15.00 -11.31
N LYS A 39 17.70 -14.55 -12.31
CA LYS A 39 18.17 -14.30 -13.67
C LYS A 39 18.25 -12.81 -14.03
N MET A 40 18.03 -11.93 -13.05
CA MET A 40 18.08 -10.48 -13.25
C MET A 40 19.51 -9.95 -13.05
N PRO A 41 19.95 -8.97 -13.87
CA PRO A 41 21.11 -8.13 -13.56
C PRO A 41 20.97 -7.55 -12.15
N LEU A 42 22.09 -7.41 -11.44
CA LEU A 42 22.08 -7.05 -10.02
C LEU A 42 21.44 -5.68 -9.79
N GLU A 43 21.79 -4.73 -10.64
CA GLU A 43 21.29 -3.35 -10.68
C GLU A 43 19.78 -3.26 -10.91
N ASP A 44 19.18 -4.28 -11.54
CA ASP A 44 17.76 -4.30 -11.84
C ASP A 44 16.91 -4.93 -10.74
N ARG A 45 17.55 -5.60 -9.77
CA ARG A 45 16.86 -6.35 -8.71
C ARG A 45 16.09 -5.42 -7.79
N PHE A 46 14.88 -5.85 -7.44
CA PHE A 46 14.03 -5.20 -6.45
C PHE A 46 14.73 -5.09 -5.09
N SER A 47 15.46 -6.13 -4.67
CA SER A 47 16.22 -6.19 -3.43
C SER A 47 17.29 -5.09 -3.35
N VAL A 48 18.02 -4.86 -4.44
CA VAL A 48 19.04 -3.80 -4.53
C VAL A 48 18.39 -2.42 -4.53
N LYS A 49 17.39 -2.21 -5.40
CA LYS A 49 16.67 -0.92 -5.48
C LYS A 49 15.96 -0.55 -4.18
N SER A 50 15.41 -1.53 -3.48
CA SER A 50 14.81 -1.33 -2.16
C SER A 50 15.84 -0.91 -1.12
N GLY A 51 17.00 -1.59 -1.09
CA GLY A 51 18.10 -1.24 -0.19
C GLY A 51 18.65 0.16 -0.46
N ASP A 52 18.80 0.54 -1.73
CA ASP A 52 19.22 1.87 -2.14
C ASP A 52 18.21 2.94 -1.74
N LEU A 53 16.91 2.70 -1.97
CA LEU A 53 15.85 3.62 -1.54
C LEU A 53 15.85 3.80 -0.02
N LEU A 54 15.94 2.71 0.73
CA LEU A 54 15.95 2.73 2.20
C LEU A 54 17.16 3.47 2.78
N THR A 55 18.33 3.25 2.21
CA THR A 55 19.56 3.93 2.63
C THR A 55 19.52 5.42 2.24
N ASN A 56 19.27 5.71 0.96
CA ASN A 56 19.46 7.04 0.41
C ASN A 56 18.31 8.00 0.77
N HIS A 57 17.07 7.52 0.74
CA HIS A 57 15.88 8.34 0.99
C HIS A 57 15.44 8.27 2.45
N TYR A 58 15.32 7.07 3.00
CA TYR A 58 14.82 6.85 4.36
C TYR A 58 15.89 6.93 5.47
N LYS A 59 17.17 6.98 5.09
CA LYS A 59 18.32 7.04 6.02
C LYS A 59 18.35 5.86 6.99
N ILE A 60 17.98 4.68 6.50
CA ILE A 60 18.05 3.42 7.24
C ILE A 60 19.24 2.65 6.70
N GLU A 61 20.30 2.52 7.49
CA GLU A 61 21.53 1.81 7.08
C GLU A 61 21.28 0.31 6.95
N ALA A 62 21.95 -0.33 5.98
CA ALA A 62 21.91 -1.77 5.83
C ALA A 62 22.78 -2.45 6.91
N ASP A 63 22.21 -3.46 7.58
CA ASP A 63 22.96 -4.36 8.44
C ASP A 63 23.08 -5.75 7.81
N LYS A 64 23.51 -6.75 8.60
CA LYS A 64 23.63 -8.16 8.15
C LYS A 64 22.31 -8.78 7.62
N ARG A 65 21.15 -8.19 7.93
CA ARG A 65 19.82 -8.61 7.45
C ARG A 65 19.48 -7.99 6.09
N GLY A 66 20.32 -7.07 5.58
CA GLY A 66 20.15 -6.39 4.30
C GLY A 66 18.84 -5.60 4.21
N TRP A 67 18.32 -5.44 2.98
CA TRP A 67 17.07 -4.72 2.71
C TRP A 67 15.87 -5.24 3.50
N VAL A 68 15.85 -6.55 3.80
CA VAL A 68 14.77 -7.16 4.60
C VAL A 68 14.77 -6.61 6.03
N GLY A 69 15.96 -6.44 6.63
CA GLY A 69 16.11 -5.81 7.94
C GLY A 69 15.82 -4.32 7.92
N GLN A 70 16.20 -3.63 6.85
CA GLN A 70 15.88 -2.21 6.67
C GLN A 70 14.36 -1.97 6.61
N ILE A 71 13.60 -2.84 5.94
CA ILE A 71 12.12 -2.79 5.96
C ILE A 71 11.58 -3.04 7.36
N GLU A 72 12.14 -4.00 8.08
CA GLU A 72 11.71 -4.29 9.47
C GLU A 72 11.93 -3.08 10.39
N ASP A 73 13.06 -2.40 10.24
CA ASP A 73 13.40 -1.21 11.01
C ASP A 73 12.51 -0.01 10.61
N LEU A 74 12.19 0.15 9.32
CA LEU A 74 11.18 1.11 8.84
C LEU A 74 9.81 0.83 9.46
N SER A 75 9.36 -0.42 9.39
CA SER A 75 8.07 -0.88 9.92
C SER A 75 7.95 -0.60 11.41
N ARG A 76 8.99 -0.92 12.18
CA ARG A 76 9.06 -0.64 13.61
C ARG A 76 9.01 0.86 13.92
N LYS A 77 9.75 1.67 13.16
CA LYS A 77 9.77 3.14 13.31
C LYS A 77 8.40 3.77 13.02
N LYS A 78 7.66 3.22 12.05
CA LYS A 78 6.32 3.69 11.66
C LYS A 78 5.16 3.00 12.42
N GLY A 79 5.44 1.98 13.23
CA GLY A 79 4.44 1.31 14.06
C GLY A 79 3.50 0.37 13.30
N PHE A 80 3.95 -0.26 12.21
CA PHE A 80 3.14 -1.21 11.43
C PHE A 80 3.89 -2.53 11.17
N GLU A 81 3.18 -3.52 10.63
CA GLU A 81 3.73 -4.83 10.29
C GLU A 81 4.76 -4.78 9.14
N TRP A 82 5.63 -5.80 9.07
CA TRP A 82 6.65 -5.89 8.01
C TRP A 82 6.04 -5.81 6.60
N ILE A 83 4.88 -6.44 6.41
CA ILE A 83 4.19 -6.47 5.12
C ILE A 83 3.77 -5.07 4.65
N SER A 84 3.32 -4.20 5.54
CA SER A 84 2.98 -2.81 5.19
C SER A 84 4.22 -2.04 4.75
N GLY A 85 5.34 -2.23 5.43
CA GLY A 85 6.62 -1.62 5.03
C GLY A 85 7.10 -2.10 3.67
N PHE A 86 6.99 -3.41 3.42
CA PHE A 86 7.27 -3.98 2.10
C PHE A 86 6.41 -3.35 1.00
N LYS A 87 5.11 -3.15 1.25
CA LYS A 87 4.22 -2.51 0.27
C LYS A 87 4.60 -1.06 -0.01
N GLN A 88 4.88 -0.26 1.02
CA GLN A 88 5.26 1.14 0.82
C GLN A 88 6.53 1.26 -0.03
N ILE A 89 7.59 0.56 0.38
CA ILE A 89 8.86 0.55 -0.34
C ILE A 89 8.69 -0.03 -1.75
N GLY A 90 7.90 -1.09 -1.88
CA GLY A 90 7.67 -1.71 -3.17
C GLY A 90 6.95 -0.80 -4.16
N ILE A 91 5.95 -0.04 -3.70
CA ILE A 91 5.24 0.93 -4.53
C ILE A 91 6.22 2.02 -4.99
N GLU A 92 7.03 2.58 -4.09
CA GLU A 92 8.01 3.62 -4.46
C GLU A 92 9.08 3.12 -5.43
N VAL A 93 9.62 1.91 -5.23
CA VAL A 93 10.58 1.28 -6.15
C VAL A 93 9.95 1.12 -7.53
N VAL A 94 8.74 0.56 -7.60
CA VAL A 94 8.01 0.37 -8.86
C VAL A 94 7.74 1.71 -9.56
N LEU A 95 7.34 2.75 -8.82
CA LEU A 95 7.09 4.08 -9.37
C LEU A 95 8.34 4.73 -9.96
N ASN A 96 9.50 4.54 -9.32
CA ASN A 96 10.77 5.09 -9.79
C ASN A 96 11.19 4.52 -11.16
N GLU A 97 10.73 3.32 -11.50
CA GLU A 97 11.01 2.67 -12.79
C GLU A 97 10.00 3.02 -13.89
N MET A 98 8.80 3.45 -13.51
CA MET A 98 7.71 3.71 -14.45
C MET A 98 7.87 5.05 -15.17
N ASN A 99 7.52 5.06 -16.47
CA ASN A 99 7.31 6.31 -17.20
C ASN A 99 5.97 6.97 -16.81
N ALA A 100 5.71 8.20 -17.30
CA ALA A 100 4.53 8.97 -16.93
C ALA A 100 3.20 8.23 -17.19
N HIS A 101 3.06 7.57 -18.34
CA HIS A 101 1.85 6.83 -18.70
C HIS A 101 1.62 5.62 -17.78
N GLN A 102 2.68 4.85 -17.50
CA GLN A 102 2.61 3.71 -16.58
C GLN A 102 2.27 4.14 -15.15
N ARG A 103 2.82 5.27 -14.69
CA ARG A 103 2.50 5.84 -13.37
C ARG A 103 1.03 6.21 -13.25
N GLU A 104 0.43 6.78 -14.30
CA GLU A 104 -0.99 7.11 -14.32
C GLU A 104 -1.88 5.86 -14.24
N GLN A 105 -1.54 4.82 -15.01
CA GLN A 105 -2.25 3.53 -14.94
C GLN A 105 -2.15 2.89 -13.55
N TYR A 106 -0.95 2.94 -12.94
CA TYR A 106 -0.73 2.39 -11.61
C TYR A 106 -1.42 3.21 -10.51
N ALA A 107 -1.41 4.54 -10.62
CA ALA A 107 -2.17 5.44 -9.75
C ALA A 107 -3.67 5.14 -9.81
N SER A 108 -4.24 4.99 -11.01
CA SER A 108 -5.65 4.62 -11.19
C SER A 108 -5.99 3.28 -10.52
N PHE A 109 -5.08 2.30 -10.61
CA PHE A 109 -5.25 1.03 -9.93
C PHE A 109 -5.23 1.14 -8.41
N ILE A 110 -4.21 1.81 -7.85
CA ILE A 110 -4.10 2.05 -6.41
C ILE A 110 -5.31 2.84 -5.90
N LYS A 111 -5.75 3.87 -6.63
CA LYS A 111 -6.96 4.66 -6.32
C LYS A 111 -8.18 3.76 -6.20
N ARG A 112 -8.44 2.88 -7.19
CA ARG A 112 -9.56 1.91 -7.12
C ARG A 112 -9.45 0.98 -5.93
N TYR A 113 -8.24 0.52 -5.60
CA TYR A 113 -8.02 -0.38 -4.47
C TYR A 113 -8.28 0.32 -3.13
N ILE A 114 -7.84 1.57 -2.96
CA ILE A 114 -8.14 2.38 -1.78
C ILE A 114 -9.64 2.65 -1.65
N VAL A 115 -10.32 3.03 -2.74
CA VAL A 115 -11.78 3.20 -2.76
C VAL A 115 -12.49 1.91 -2.33
N HIS A 116 -12.02 0.75 -2.79
CA HIS A 116 -12.55 -0.54 -2.37
C HIS A 116 -12.36 -0.77 -0.86
N LEU A 117 -11.17 -0.50 -0.31
CA LEU A 117 -10.93 -0.62 1.13
C LEU A 117 -11.86 0.29 1.94
N ILE A 118 -12.01 1.56 1.53
CA ILE A 118 -12.93 2.50 2.20
C ILE A 118 -14.36 1.95 2.19
N SER A 119 -14.81 1.37 1.08
CA SER A 119 -16.17 0.83 0.97
C SER A 119 -16.48 -0.29 1.99
N GLN A 120 -15.45 -0.96 2.51
CA GLN A 120 -15.54 -2.03 3.51
C GLN A 120 -15.64 -1.53 4.96
N LEU A 121 -15.41 -0.24 5.22
CA LEU A 121 -15.48 0.41 6.55
C LEU A 121 -16.91 0.62 7.04
N LYS A 122 -17.70 -0.45 7.11
CA LYS A 122 -19.06 -0.41 7.63
C LYS A 122 -19.05 -0.86 9.10
N THR A 123 -19.83 -0.20 9.95
CA THR A 123 -20.01 -0.65 11.34
C THR A 123 -20.46 -2.12 11.37
N GLY A 124 -19.80 -2.93 12.20
CA GLY A 124 -20.06 -4.38 12.30
C GLY A 124 -19.52 -5.22 11.13
N SER A 125 -18.72 -4.64 10.23
CA SER A 125 -18.07 -5.37 9.14
C SER A 125 -16.95 -6.28 9.67
N GLU A 126 -17.00 -7.56 9.28
CA GLU A 126 -15.90 -8.52 9.54
C GLU A 126 -14.66 -8.26 8.66
N HIS A 127 -14.80 -7.41 7.63
CA HIS A 127 -13.69 -7.05 6.76
C HIS A 127 -12.68 -6.14 7.45
N PHE A 128 -13.08 -5.41 8.49
CA PHE A 128 -12.16 -4.56 9.24
C PHE A 128 -11.39 -5.38 10.28
N ASN A 129 -10.25 -5.90 9.85
CA ASN A 129 -9.35 -6.74 10.65
C ASN A 129 -7.88 -6.33 10.43
N SER A 130 -6.94 -7.00 11.10
CA SER A 130 -5.50 -6.69 10.96
C SER A 130 -5.03 -6.72 9.51
N SER A 131 -5.53 -7.65 8.70
CA SER A 131 -5.18 -7.73 7.28
C SER A 131 -5.66 -6.51 6.50
N TRP A 132 -6.82 -5.93 6.84
CA TRP A 132 -7.29 -4.69 6.21
C TRP A 132 -6.41 -3.50 6.60
N ILE A 133 -6.05 -3.42 7.90
CA ILE A 133 -5.18 -2.35 8.41
C ILE A 133 -3.81 -2.41 7.74
N ASP A 134 -3.22 -3.61 7.62
CA ASP A 134 -1.94 -3.81 6.95
C ASP A 134 -1.97 -3.36 5.48
N GLN A 135 -3.08 -3.61 4.80
CA GLN A 135 -3.31 -3.18 3.42
C GLN A 135 -3.40 -1.65 3.36
N TRP A 136 -4.22 -1.03 4.20
CA TRP A 136 -4.36 0.43 4.29
C TRP A 136 -2.99 1.09 4.51
N MET A 137 -2.31 0.70 5.59
CA MET A 137 -0.99 1.24 5.96
C MET A 137 0.06 0.98 4.88
N GLY A 138 -0.06 -0.10 4.11
CA GLY A 138 0.88 -0.46 3.05
C GLY A 138 0.72 0.35 1.76
N ILE A 139 -0.48 0.82 1.43
CA ILE A 139 -0.77 1.42 0.11
C ILE A 139 -1.14 2.91 0.17
N VAL A 140 -1.58 3.41 1.32
CA VAL A 140 -1.99 4.81 1.50
C VAL A 140 -0.76 5.67 1.78
N LEU A 141 -0.15 6.22 0.71
CA LEU A 141 1.13 6.94 0.76
C LEU A 141 0.98 8.46 0.88
N LEU A 142 0.15 8.94 1.82
CA LEU A 142 -0.13 10.38 2.02
C LEU A 142 1.10 11.20 2.46
N HIS A 143 2.16 10.53 2.91
CA HIS A 143 3.46 11.14 3.22
C HIS A 143 4.29 11.50 1.98
N THR A 144 3.87 11.07 0.78
CA THR A 144 4.54 11.35 -0.48
C THR A 144 3.74 12.33 -1.32
N SER A 145 4.40 13.20 -2.08
CA SER A 145 3.71 14.11 -3.02
C SER A 145 2.93 13.35 -4.08
N TRP A 146 3.47 12.22 -4.55
CA TRP A 146 2.80 11.37 -5.53
C TRP A 146 1.48 10.81 -4.97
N GLY A 147 1.49 10.29 -3.75
CA GLY A 147 0.28 9.74 -3.12
C GLY A 147 -0.81 10.79 -2.88
N ARG A 148 -0.43 12.01 -2.49
CA ARG A 148 -1.37 13.13 -2.34
C ARG A 148 -1.97 13.58 -3.67
N ASN A 149 -1.16 13.60 -4.73
CA ASN A 149 -1.58 14.07 -6.06
C ASN A 149 -2.55 13.12 -6.79
N MET A 150 -2.83 11.92 -6.25
CA MET A 150 -3.85 11.00 -6.79
C MET A 150 -5.29 11.47 -6.55
N TRP A 151 -5.46 12.45 -5.66
CA TRP A 151 -6.75 12.85 -5.10
C TRP A 151 -7.02 14.32 -5.38
N ASN A 152 -8.29 14.65 -5.61
CA ASN A 152 -8.71 16.05 -5.52
C ASN A 152 -8.74 16.50 -4.05
N LEU A 153 -8.87 17.81 -3.82
CA LEU A 153 -8.78 18.37 -2.47
C LEU A 153 -9.79 17.76 -1.49
N HIS A 154 -11.04 17.56 -1.91
CA HIS A 154 -12.11 17.02 -1.05
C HIS A 154 -11.90 15.53 -0.75
N GLU A 155 -11.50 14.74 -1.75
CA GLU A 155 -11.14 13.34 -1.56
C GLU A 155 -9.95 13.21 -0.59
N LEU A 156 -8.93 14.07 -0.76
CA LEU A 156 -7.72 14.04 0.06
C LEU A 156 -8.03 14.37 1.52
N GLU A 157 -8.87 15.36 1.81
CA GLU A 157 -9.28 15.71 3.17
C GLU A 157 -9.97 14.55 3.90
N LEU A 158 -10.81 13.79 3.20
CA LEU A 158 -11.47 12.63 3.78
C LEU A 158 -10.51 11.46 3.98
N ILE A 159 -9.59 11.24 3.03
CA ILE A 159 -8.59 10.18 3.15
C ILE A 159 -7.60 10.50 4.28
N ASP A 160 -7.16 11.75 4.42
CA ASP A 160 -6.32 12.20 5.53
C ASP A 160 -7.05 11.93 6.88
N GLN A 161 -8.35 12.21 6.98
CA GLN A 161 -9.15 11.91 8.19
C GLN A 161 -9.29 10.41 8.47
N ILE A 162 -9.59 9.60 7.44
CA ILE A 162 -9.66 8.14 7.59
C ILE A 162 -8.30 7.59 8.03
N ASP A 163 -7.21 8.08 7.44
CA ASP A 163 -5.85 7.64 7.76
C ASP A 163 -5.49 7.94 9.21
N GLU A 164 -5.84 9.12 9.72
CA GLU A 164 -5.63 9.48 11.13
C GLU A 164 -6.47 8.61 12.08
N GLU A 165 -7.72 8.32 11.75
CA GLU A 165 -8.54 7.38 12.54
C GLU A 165 -7.96 5.96 12.52
N VAL A 166 -7.48 5.48 11.36
CA VAL A 166 -6.84 4.15 11.26
C VAL A 166 -5.55 4.11 12.07
N LYS A 167 -4.73 5.17 12.06
CA LYS A 167 -3.48 5.23 12.84
C LYS A 167 -3.69 5.27 14.36
N LYS A 168 -4.84 5.76 14.84
CA LYS A 168 -5.20 5.67 16.27
C LYS A 168 -5.33 4.22 16.73
N ILE A 169 -5.62 3.30 15.81
CA ILE A 169 -5.72 1.88 16.07
C ILE A 169 -4.31 1.32 16.10
N ASN A 170 -3.79 1.06 17.30
CA ASN A 170 -2.45 0.52 17.50
C ASN A 170 -2.31 -0.87 16.85
N VAL A 171 -1.73 -0.92 15.64
CA VAL A 171 -1.60 -2.12 14.80
C VAL A 171 -0.91 -3.29 15.54
N LEU A 172 0.00 -2.98 16.48
CA LEU A 172 0.78 -3.99 17.22
C LEU A 172 0.04 -4.65 18.39
N SER A 173 -1.24 -4.28 18.65
CA SER A 173 -1.92 -4.60 19.91
C SER A 173 -3.28 -5.31 19.83
N TYR A 174 -3.83 -5.67 18.65
CA TYR A 174 -5.24 -6.09 18.58
C TYR A 174 -5.51 -7.58 18.42
N HIS A 175 -6.30 -8.09 19.38
CA HIS A 175 -7.32 -9.11 19.14
C HIS A 175 -8.65 -8.39 18.84
N ASN A 176 -9.07 -8.35 17.57
CA ASN A 176 -10.35 -7.82 17.05
C ASN A 176 -10.53 -6.28 17.06
N PRO A 177 -10.02 -5.56 16.05
CA PRO A 177 -10.41 -4.17 15.82
C PRO A 177 -11.88 -4.08 15.36
N SER A 178 -12.53 -2.95 15.64
CA SER A 178 -13.89 -2.66 15.18
C SER A 178 -13.96 -1.27 14.54
N VAL A 179 -14.75 -1.13 13.48
CA VAL A 179 -15.00 0.17 12.84
C VAL A 179 -15.70 1.11 13.83
N SER A 180 -15.11 2.29 14.08
CA SER A 180 -15.73 3.34 14.89
C SER A 180 -16.89 3.99 14.12
N PRO A 181 -17.88 4.59 14.82
CA PRO A 181 -18.91 5.39 14.16
C PRO A 181 -18.34 6.50 13.28
N ASP A 182 -17.24 7.13 13.71
CA ASP A 182 -16.56 8.19 12.97
C ASP A 182 -15.98 7.67 11.63
N LEU A 183 -15.35 6.50 11.63
CA LEU A 183 -14.87 5.86 10.40
C LEU A 183 -16.01 5.52 9.43
N ASP A 184 -17.16 5.07 9.95
CA ASP A 184 -18.33 4.78 9.10
C ASP A 184 -18.93 6.07 8.51
N ILE A 185 -18.99 7.16 9.29
CA ILE A 185 -19.41 8.49 8.81
C ILE A 185 -18.49 8.98 7.69
N LEU A 186 -17.17 8.90 7.89
CA LEU A 186 -16.18 9.29 6.89
C LEU A 186 -16.31 8.46 5.61
N ARG A 187 -16.53 7.14 5.74
CA ARG A 187 -16.86 6.29 4.59
C ARG A 187 -18.11 6.79 3.87
N TYR A 188 -19.20 7.06 4.60
CA TYR A 188 -20.44 7.52 3.99
C TYR A 188 -20.25 8.82 3.20
N GLN A 189 -19.52 9.79 3.74
CA GLN A 189 -19.17 11.03 3.05
C GLN A 189 -18.35 10.76 1.78
N PHE A 190 -17.32 9.93 1.89
CA PHE A 190 -16.44 9.58 0.77
C PHE A 190 -17.18 8.86 -0.37
N VAL A 191 -18.06 7.90 -0.02
CA VAL A 191 -18.88 7.17 -1.00
C VAL A 191 -19.93 8.09 -1.61
N GLY A 192 -20.48 9.06 -0.86
CA GLY A 192 -21.39 10.08 -1.37
C GLY A 192 -20.76 10.92 -2.49
N LEU A 193 -19.55 11.44 -2.26
CA LEU A 193 -18.82 12.25 -3.25
C LEU A 193 -18.58 11.50 -4.56
N ASN A 194 -18.18 10.23 -4.49
CA ASN A 194 -17.92 9.44 -5.68
C ASN A 194 -19.19 9.10 -6.48
N LYS A 195 -20.35 9.01 -5.82
CA LYS A 195 -21.63 8.79 -6.50
C LYS A 195 -22.14 10.04 -7.20
N GLU A 196 -21.88 11.23 -6.66
CA GLU A 196 -22.28 12.49 -7.27
C GLU A 196 -21.43 12.82 -8.51
N ALA A 197 -20.14 12.50 -8.50
CA ALA A 197 -19.25 12.62 -9.65
C ALA A 197 -19.74 11.80 -10.86
N ASP A 198 -20.21 10.56 -10.65
CA ASP A 198 -20.74 9.68 -11.69
C ASP A 198 -22.07 10.15 -12.31
N VAL A 199 -22.77 11.10 -11.66
CA VAL A 199 -24.06 11.65 -12.14
C VAL A 199 -23.85 12.92 -12.98
N VAL A 200 -22.77 13.65 -12.76
CA VAL A 200 -22.45 14.90 -13.50
C VAL A 200 -21.77 14.60 -14.85
N GLU A 201 -21.18 13.41 -15.03
CA GLU A 201 -20.51 12.99 -16.28
C GLU A 201 -21.43 12.21 -17.27
N LYS A 202 -22.75 12.17 -17.05
CA LYS A 202 -23.73 11.57 -17.99
C LYS A 202 -24.61 12.62 -18.65
#